data_AF-A0A061NY50-F1
#
_entry.id   AF-A0A061NY50-F1
#
_cell.length_a   1.000
_cell.length_b   1.000
_cell.length_c   1.000
_cell.angle_alpha   90.00
_cell.angle_beta   90.00
_cell.angle_gamma   90.00
#
_symmetry.space_group_name_H-M   'P 1'
#
loop_
_entity.id
_entity.type
_entity.pdbx_description
1 polymer ?
#
loop_
_entity_poly.entity_id
_entity_poly.type
_entity_poly.pdbx_seq_one_letter_code
_entity_poly.pdbx_strand_id
1 'polypeptide(L)'
;MKFIDPKSGKEVDKHPDPDGKPSSSNEEVTCDKCFTTFAIRAQTKRVGMYKGEQIKAEYFECPSCMKRYPYLWLTNETRKLRAKNKEIQKLYGALIKAGKPSEALMEKAKFNQNMQRYREIEKELKNRFSL
;
A
#
# COMPACT_ATOMS: atom_id res chain seq x y z
N MET A 1 -0.76 -14.96 2.00
CA MET A 1 -2.06 -15.16 1.34
C MET A 1 -1.82 -15.15 -0.15
N LYS A 2 -2.09 -16.26 -0.83
CA LYS A 2 -2.01 -16.38 -2.28
C LYS A 2 -3.34 -15.88 -2.86
N PHE A 3 -3.30 -14.99 -3.83
CA PHE A 3 -4.50 -14.47 -4.50
C PHE A 3 -4.49 -14.96 -5.94
N ILE A 4 -5.55 -15.65 -6.32
CA ILE A 4 -5.75 -16.22 -7.66
C ILE A 4 -6.80 -15.37 -8.35
N ASP A 5 -6.50 -14.92 -9.56
CA ASP A 5 -7.41 -14.13 -10.37
C ASP A 5 -8.53 -15.02 -10.95
N PRO A 6 -9.82 -14.74 -10.70
CA PRO A 6 -10.92 -15.64 -11.06
C PRO A 6 -11.19 -15.70 -12.57
N LYS A 7 -10.60 -14.82 -13.40
CA LYS A 7 -10.78 -14.83 -14.85
C LYS A 7 -9.66 -15.54 -15.62
N SER A 8 -8.46 -15.64 -15.06
CA SER A 8 -7.27 -16.11 -15.80
C SER A 8 -6.54 -17.28 -15.16
N GLY A 9 -6.84 -17.63 -13.89
CA GLY A 9 -6.17 -18.71 -13.17
C GLY A 9 -4.67 -18.50 -12.94
N LYS A 10 -4.13 -17.31 -13.23
CA LYS A 10 -2.71 -16.98 -13.06
C LYS A 10 -2.48 -16.27 -11.72
N GLU A 11 -1.33 -16.55 -11.11
CA GLU A 11 -0.83 -15.80 -9.97
C GLU A 11 -0.55 -14.35 -10.39
N VAL A 12 -1.22 -13.41 -9.73
CA VAL A 12 -1.00 -11.98 -9.93
C VAL A 12 0.13 -11.54 -9.00
N ASP A 13 1.30 -11.25 -9.56
CA ASP A 13 2.40 -10.61 -8.83
C ASP A 13 1.96 -9.18 -8.48
N LYS A 14 1.44 -9.00 -7.26
CA LYS A 14 1.09 -7.68 -6.71
C LYS A 14 2.38 -6.92 -6.40
N HIS A 15 3.00 -6.35 -7.42
CA HIS A 15 3.82 -5.17 -7.22
C HIS A 15 2.88 -3.98 -6.93
N PRO A 16 3.04 -3.28 -5.79
CA PRO A 16 2.25 -2.09 -5.52
C PRO A 16 2.56 -1.01 -6.56
N ASP A 17 1.51 -0.42 -7.12
CA ASP A 17 1.59 0.67 -8.09
C ASP A 17 2.51 1.80 -7.57
N PRO A 18 3.43 2.33 -8.40
CA PRO A 18 4.54 3.19 -7.99
C PRO A 18 4.13 4.62 -7.61
N ASP A 19 2.90 5.04 -7.93
CA ASP A 19 2.58 6.47 -7.90
C ASP A 19 2.01 6.97 -6.59
N GLY A 20 1.40 6.10 -5.78
CA GLY A 20 0.74 6.57 -4.56
C GLY A 20 -0.31 7.65 -4.80
N LYS A 21 -0.70 7.88 -6.06
CA LYS A 21 -1.89 8.60 -6.47
C LYS A 21 -3.09 7.77 -6.00
N PRO A 22 -4.19 8.39 -5.58
CA PRO A 22 -5.47 7.72 -5.71
C PRO A 22 -5.60 7.40 -7.20
N SER A 23 -5.45 6.13 -7.55
CA SER A 23 -5.78 5.58 -8.85
C SER A 23 -7.22 6.00 -9.14
N SER A 24 -7.41 7.01 -9.98
CA SER A 24 -8.69 7.33 -10.60
C SER A 24 -9.04 6.32 -11.69
N SER A 25 -8.69 5.06 -11.48
CA SER A 25 -9.22 3.90 -12.18
C SER A 25 -10.19 3.25 -11.22
N ASN A 26 -11.38 2.87 -11.70
CA ASN A 26 -12.38 2.13 -10.94
C ASN A 26 -11.81 0.76 -10.51
N GLU A 27 -10.89 0.75 -9.55
CA GLU A 27 -10.37 -0.48 -8.95
C GLU A 27 -11.51 -1.06 -8.13
N GLU A 28 -11.96 -2.24 -8.56
CA GLU A 28 -13.00 -2.98 -7.86
C GLU A 28 -12.34 -3.96 -6.89
N VAL A 29 -12.91 -4.07 -5.70
CA VAL A 29 -12.48 -5.02 -4.67
C VAL A 29 -13.66 -5.83 -4.18
N THR A 30 -13.38 -7.09 -3.83
CA THR A 30 -14.37 -8.00 -3.27
C THR A 30 -14.26 -8.02 -1.75
N CYS A 31 -15.37 -7.74 -1.08
CA CYS A 31 -15.47 -7.80 0.37
C CYS A 31 -15.25 -9.24 0.88
N ASP A 32 -14.31 -9.44 1.81
CA ASP A 32 -14.06 -10.75 2.43
C ASP A 32 -15.18 -11.26 3.35
N LYS A 33 -16.10 -10.38 3.75
CA LYS A 33 -17.21 -10.69 4.69
C LYS A 33 -18.52 -11.04 3.97
N CYS A 34 -18.88 -10.27 2.94
CA CYS A 34 -20.16 -10.43 2.24
C CYS A 34 -20.00 -10.70 0.74
N PHE A 35 -18.77 -10.85 0.26
CA PHE A 35 -18.42 -11.17 -1.14
C PHE A 35 -18.97 -10.21 -2.19
N THR A 36 -19.51 -9.06 -1.78
CA THR A 36 -19.90 -7.98 -2.68
C THR A 36 -18.65 -7.35 -3.29
N THR A 37 -18.65 -7.22 -4.62
CA THR A 37 -17.64 -6.46 -5.36
C THR A 37 -18.09 -5.00 -5.45
N PHE A 38 -17.17 -4.07 -5.18
CA PHE A 38 -17.47 -2.64 -5.20
C PHE A 38 -16.23 -1.83 -5.60
N ALA A 39 -16.46 -0.67 -6.22
CA ALA A 39 -15.40 0.28 -6.54
C ALA A 39 -14.79 0.87 -5.26
N ILE A 40 -13.46 0.90 -5.18
CA ILE A 40 -12.74 1.53 -4.07
C ILE A 40 -13.06 3.03 -4.06
N ARG A 41 -13.65 3.49 -2.95
CA ARG A 41 -13.76 4.91 -2.61
C ARG A 41 -12.99 5.16 -1.33
N ALA A 42 -11.75 5.63 -1.49
CA ALA A 42 -10.89 5.93 -0.36
C ALA A 42 -11.45 7.11 0.45
N GLN A 43 -11.52 6.93 1.76
CA GLN A 43 -11.90 7.94 2.73
C GLN A 43 -10.78 8.08 3.75
N THR A 44 -10.60 9.28 4.30
CA THR A 44 -9.56 9.55 5.29
C THR A 44 -10.19 9.85 6.64
N LYS A 45 -9.73 9.18 7.69
CA LYS A 45 -10.20 9.41 9.07
C LYS A 45 -9.03 9.57 10.02
N ARG A 46 -9.15 10.49 10.98
CA ARG A 46 -8.26 10.58 12.14
C ARG A 46 -8.60 9.47 13.12
N VAL A 47 -7.61 8.68 13.48
CA VAL A 47 -7.77 7.48 14.33
C VAL A 47 -7.20 7.66 15.72
N GLY A 48 -6.24 8.58 15.91
CA GLY A 48 -5.72 8.88 17.25
C GLY A 48 -4.39 9.64 17.26
N MET A 49 -3.67 9.52 18.38
CA MET A 49 -2.31 10.04 18.58
C MET A 49 -1.35 8.88 18.85
N TYR A 50 -0.17 8.90 18.24
CA TYR A 50 0.87 7.89 18.44
C TYR A 50 2.26 8.52 18.31
N LYS A 51 3.14 8.28 19.29
CA LYS A 51 4.49 8.89 19.37
C LYS A 51 4.49 10.43 19.16
N GLY A 52 3.49 11.11 19.72
CA GLY A 52 3.35 12.58 19.60
C GLY A 52 2.78 13.07 18.27
N GLU A 53 2.38 12.18 17.36
CA GLU A 53 1.84 12.51 16.06
C GLU A 53 0.35 12.17 15.93
N GLN A 54 -0.40 13.01 15.21
CA GLN A 54 -1.77 12.69 14.78
C GLN A 54 -1.75 11.62 13.70
N ILE A 55 -2.37 10.47 13.99
CA ILE A 55 -2.48 9.38 13.04
C ILE A 55 -3.78 9.51 12.26
N LYS A 56 -3.65 9.43 10.93
CA LYS A 56 -4.77 9.30 10.00
C LYS A 56 -4.66 7.97 9.26
N ALA A 57 -5.78 7.45 8.83
CA ALA A 57 -5.84 6.26 7.98
C ALA A 57 -6.73 6.54 6.78
N GLU A 58 -6.28 6.13 5.61
CA GLU A 58 -7.14 5.95 4.45
C GLU A 58 -7.71 4.54 4.46
N TYR A 59 -9.02 4.47 4.29
CA TYR A 59 -9.77 3.23 4.30
C TYR A 59 -10.84 3.28 3.22
N PHE A 60 -11.30 2.11 2.82
CA PHE A 60 -12.51 1.96 2.03
C PHE A 60 -13.54 1.16 2.83
N GLU A 61 -14.81 1.43 2.57
CA GLU A 61 -15.93 0.82 3.28
C GLU A 61 -16.78 0.02 2.30
N CYS A 62 -17.09 -1.23 2.65
CA CYS A 62 -17.98 -2.05 1.84
C CYS A 62 -19.40 -1.49 1.92
N PRO A 63 -20.06 -1.19 0.77
CA PRO A 63 -21.39 -0.59 0.77
C PRO A 63 -22.49 -1.55 1.23
N SER A 64 -22.24 -2.87 1.23
CA SER A 64 -23.22 -3.87 1.64
C SER A 64 -23.19 -4.17 3.14
N CYS A 65 -21.99 -4.39 3.71
CA CYS A 65 -21.84 -4.82 5.10
C CYS A 65 -21.17 -3.79 6.03
N MET A 66 -20.87 -2.60 5.50
CA MET A 66 -20.26 -1.46 6.21
C MET A 66 -18.91 -1.77 6.86
N LYS A 67 -18.27 -2.89 6.51
CA LYS A 67 -16.93 -3.23 7.01
C LYS A 67 -15.90 -2.29 6.39
N ARG A 68 -15.05 -1.72 7.24
CA ARG A 68 -13.94 -0.84 6.85
C ARG A 68 -12.65 -1.62 6.68
N TYR A 69 -11.89 -1.24 5.67
CA TYR A 69 -10.61 -1.84 5.34
C TYR A 69 -9.53 -0.75 5.32
N PRO A 70 -8.57 -0.75 6.27
CA PRO A 70 -7.39 0.10 6.16
C PRO A 70 -6.64 -0.23 4.88
N TYR A 71 -6.42 0.78 4.05
CA TYR A 71 -5.54 0.68 2.88
C TYR A 71 -4.19 1.35 3.13
N LEU A 72 -4.18 2.48 3.84
CA LEU A 72 -2.96 3.27 4.05
C LEU A 72 -2.99 3.95 5.42
N TRP A 73 -1.92 3.81 6.19
CA TRP A 73 -1.71 4.61 7.40
C TRP A 73 -0.88 5.84 7.05
N LEU A 74 -1.38 7.02 7.41
CA LEU A 74 -0.76 8.30 7.13
C LEU A 74 -0.04 8.79 8.39
N THR A 75 1.27 8.59 8.39
CA THR A 75 2.21 9.07 9.41
C THR A 75 3.39 9.78 8.75
N ASN A 76 4.16 10.56 9.52
CA ASN A 76 5.36 11.23 9.02
C ASN A 76 6.38 10.21 8.52
N GLU A 77 6.50 9.08 9.20
CA GLU A 77 7.44 8.01 8.85
C GLU A 77 7.02 7.31 7.56
N THR A 78 5.76 6.89 7.45
CA THR A 78 5.23 6.26 6.22
C THR A 78 5.29 7.23 5.03
N ARG A 79 5.03 8.52 5.25
CA ARG A 79 5.22 9.57 4.22
C ARG A 79 6.68 9.66 3.75
N LYS A 80 7.64 9.67 4.67
CA LYS A 80 9.09 9.69 4.34
C LYS A 80 9.50 8.43 3.58
N LEU A 81 9.05 7.26 4.01
CA LEU A 81 9.35 5.99 3.35
C LEU A 81 8.80 5.95 1.92
N ARG A 82 7.56 6.42 1.71
CA ARG A 82 6.96 6.51 0.36
C ARG A 82 7.74 7.45 -0.56
N ALA A 83 8.15 8.62 -0.06
CA ALA A 83 8.97 9.55 -0.84
C ALA A 83 10.30 8.91 -1.26
N LYS A 84 11.01 8.29 -0.31
CA LYS A 84 12.27 7.56 -0.60
C LYS A 84 12.04 6.42 -1.59
N ASN A 85 10.99 5.63 -1.43
CA ASN A 85 10.68 4.55 -2.34
C ASN A 85 10.38 5.03 -3.76
N LYS A 86 9.72 6.19 -3.91
CA LYS A 86 9.49 6.82 -5.22
C LYS A 86 10.80 7.23 -5.89
N GLU A 87 11.75 7.77 -5.13
CA GLU A 87 13.08 8.11 -5.63
C GLU A 87 13.86 6.85 -6.04
N ILE A 88 13.85 5.82 -5.19
CA ILE A 88 14.51 4.54 -5.46
C ILE A 88 13.95 3.88 -6.73
N GLN A 89 12.63 3.89 -6.93
CA GLN A 89 12.01 3.33 -8.14
C GLN A 89 12.42 4.09 -9.41
N LYS A 90 12.49 5.42 -9.35
CA LYS A 90 13.00 6.23 -10.48
C LYS A 90 14.45 5.88 -10.80
N LEU A 91 15.29 5.80 -9.78
CA LEU A 91 16.70 5.47 -9.92
C LEU A 91 16.89 4.04 -10.46
N TYR A 92 16.14 3.08 -9.92
CA TYR A 92 16.10 1.70 -10.39
C TYR A 92 15.80 1.63 -11.88
N GLY A 93 14.72 2.30 -12.34
CA GLY A 93 14.37 2.34 -13.76
C GLY A 93 15.44 2.99 -14.64
N ALA A 94 16.11 4.03 -14.14
CA ALA A 94 17.23 4.67 -14.85
C ALA A 94 18.45 3.73 -14.97
N LEU A 95 18.82 3.02 -13.89
CA LEU A 95 19.96 2.10 -13.86
C LEU A 95 19.75 0.90 -14.78
N ILE A 96 18.53 0.35 -14.83
CA ILE A 96 18.19 -0.73 -15.77
C ILE A 96 18.34 -0.25 -17.23
N LYS A 97 17.83 0.96 -17.56
CA LYS A 97 17.99 1.54 -18.89
C LYS A 97 19.46 1.83 -19.26
N ALA A 98 20.28 2.16 -18.26
CA ALA A 98 21.71 2.41 -18.43
C ALA A 98 22.56 1.13 -18.48
N GLY A 99 21.96 -0.07 -18.42
CA GLY A 99 22.71 -1.33 -18.45
C GLY A 99 23.51 -1.60 -17.17
N LYS A 100 23.06 -1.08 -16.02
CA LYS A 100 23.72 -1.21 -14.70
C LYS A 100 22.92 -2.11 -13.75
N PRO A 101 22.80 -3.42 -14.01
CA PRO A 101 21.93 -4.32 -13.24
C PRO A 101 22.38 -4.51 -11.78
N SER A 102 23.68 -4.53 -11.51
CA SER A 102 24.20 -4.70 -10.14
C SER A 102 23.85 -3.53 -9.23
N GLU A 103 23.98 -2.29 -9.73
CA GLU A 103 23.55 -1.08 -9.01
C GLU A 103 22.03 -1.09 -8.81
N ALA A 104 21.26 -1.50 -9.83
CA ALA A 104 19.80 -1.63 -9.74
C ALA A 104 19.38 -2.65 -8.66
N LEU A 105 20.09 -3.77 -8.50
CA LEU A 105 19.83 -4.75 -7.45
C LEU A 105 20.01 -4.17 -6.04
N MET A 106 21.02 -3.31 -5.84
CA MET A 106 21.22 -2.62 -4.57
C MET A 106 20.06 -1.68 -4.24
N GLU A 107 19.57 -0.93 -5.24
CA GLU A 107 18.41 -0.06 -5.08
C GLU A 107 17.13 -0.86 -4.78
N LYS A 108 16.95 -2.02 -5.44
CA LYS A 108 15.85 -2.95 -5.13
C LYS A 108 15.92 -3.47 -3.68
N ALA A 109 17.11 -3.76 -3.16
CA ALA A 109 17.28 -4.17 -1.77
C ALA A 109 16.86 -3.06 -0.79
N LYS A 110 17.25 -1.81 -1.05
CA LYS A 110 16.82 -0.63 -0.24
C LYS A 110 15.29 -0.45 -0.28
N PHE A 111 14.68 -0.60 -1.45
CA PHE A 111 13.22 -0.57 -1.59
C PHE A 111 12.54 -1.62 -0.70
N ASN A 112 13.03 -2.86 -0.75
CA ASN A 112 12.49 -3.96 0.05
C ASN A 112 12.62 -3.70 1.56
N GLN A 113 13.75 -3.15 2.00
CA GLN A 113 13.96 -2.79 3.40
C GLN A 113 12.96 -1.73 3.87
N ASN A 114 12.74 -0.69 3.06
CA ASN A 114 11.74 0.34 3.36
C ASN A 114 10.31 -0.23 3.39
N MET A 115 9.99 -1.17 2.49
CA MET A 115 8.69 -1.87 2.49
C MET A 115 8.49 -2.75 3.71
N GLN A 116 9.54 -3.40 4.20
CA GLN A 116 9.48 -4.17 5.45
C GLN A 116 9.16 -3.25 6.63
N ARG A 117 9.88 -2.13 6.74
CA ARG A 117 9.62 -1.12 7.79
C ARG A 117 8.21 -0.55 7.72
N TYR A 118 7.69 -0.31 6.51
CA TYR A 118 6.31 0.12 6.31
C TYR A 118 5.30 -0.90 6.88
N ARG A 119 5.50 -2.20 6.62
CA ARG A 119 4.63 -3.28 7.13
C ARG A 119 4.68 -3.41 8.65
N GLU A 120 5.83 -3.15 9.26
CA GLU A 120 5.98 -3.15 10.73
C GLU A 120 5.16 -2.03 11.36
N ILE A 121 5.26 -0.81 10.82
CA ILE A 121 4.45 0.35 11.25
C ILE A 121 2.97 0.05 11.06
N GLU A 122 2.58 -0.50 9.91
CA GLU A 122 1.20 -0.88 9.63
C GLU A 122 0.67 -1.90 10.64
N LYS A 123 1.46 -2.94 10.98
CA LYS A 123 1.08 -3.95 11.97
C LYS A 123 0.90 -3.33 13.34
N GLU A 124 1.81 -2.44 13.76
CA GLU A 124 1.73 -1.76 15.05
C GLU A 124 0.47 -0.89 15.15
N LEU A 125 0.18 -0.11 14.10
CA LEU A 125 -0.99 0.77 14.07
C LEU A 125 -2.31 -0.02 14.00
N LYS A 126 -2.37 -1.12 13.25
CA LYS A 126 -3.54 -2.02 13.21
C LYS A 126 -3.84 -2.65 14.57
N ASN A 127 -2.82 -3.00 15.33
CA ASN A 127 -3.00 -3.57 16.67
C ASN A 127 -3.50 -2.53 17.68
N ARG A 128 -3.19 -1.24 17.45
CA ARG A 128 -3.48 -0.16 18.40
C ARG A 128 -4.78 0.57 18.11
N PHE A 129 -5.13 0.74 16.83
CA PHE A 129 -6.30 1.49 16.40
C PHE A 129 -7.24 0.57 15.62
N SER A 130 -8.48 0.47 16.08
CA SER A 130 -9.57 -0.12 15.30
C SER A 130 -10.12 0.91 14.31
N LEU A 131 -10.44 0.44 13.11
CA LEU A 131 -11.01 1.24 12.01
C LEU A 131 -12.50 0.96 11.83
#